data_AF-A0A842Y107-F1
#
_entry.id   AF-A0A842Y107-F1
#
_cell.length_a   1.000
_cell.length_b   1.000
_cell.length_c   1.000
_cell.angle_alpha   90.00
_cell.angle_beta   90.00
_cell.angle_gamma   90.00
#
_symmetry.space_group_name_H-M   'P 1'
#
loop_
_entity.id
_entity.type
_entity.pdbx_description
1 polymer ?
#
loop_
_entity_poly.entity_id
_entity_poly.type
_entity_poly.pdbx_seq_one_letter_code
_entity_poly.pdbx_strand_id
1 'polypeptide(L)' 'MEVWNWIQPVDRIWKVISDADRGTILVYNEKNELVLEKKGLSKDAVALIEDNFFKYVADKLVKKKQETNYNPMYA' A
#
# COMPACT_ATOMS: atom_id res chain seq x y z
N MET A 1 1.76 -5.74 -8.57
CA MET A 1 0.62 -5.39 -7.70
C MET A 1 1.17 -5.09 -6.32
N GLU A 2 1.07 -3.84 -5.90
CA GLU A 2 1.57 -3.31 -4.62
C GLU A 2 0.39 -2.93 -3.72
N VAL A 3 0.57 -3.06 -2.40
CA VAL A 3 -0.43 -2.65 -1.41
C VAL A 3 0.27 -1.77 -0.39
N TRP A 4 -0.28 -0.57 -0.17
CA TRP A 4 0.35 0.44 0.66
C TRP A 4 -0.69 1.29 1.38
N ASN A 5 -0.24 1.95 2.43
CA ASN A 5 -1.06 2.81 3.26
C ASN A 5 -0.93 4.24 2.77
N TRP A 6 -2.05 4.89 2.46
CA TRP A 6 -2.13 6.33 2.25
C TRP A 6 -2.54 7.00 3.56
N ILE A 7 -1.61 7.76 4.14
CA ILE A 7 -1.77 8.50 5.38
C ILE A 7 -2.52 9.79 5.06
N GLN A 8 -3.76 9.89 5.54
CA GLN A 8 -4.58 11.11 5.44
C GLN A 8 -4.32 12.02 6.65
N PRO A 9 -4.58 13.34 6.52
CA PRO A 9 -4.74 14.20 7.67
C PRO A 9 -5.79 13.66 8.65
N VAL A 10 -5.59 13.86 9.95
CA VAL A 10 -6.50 13.41 11.04
C VAL A 10 -6.47 11.90 11.31
N ASP A 11 -5.28 11.30 11.36
CA ASP A 11 -5.03 9.90 11.78
C ASP A 11 -5.82 8.81 11.03
N ARG A 12 -6.27 9.10 9.80
CA ARG A 12 -6.92 8.10 8.94
C ARG A 12 -5.89 7.46 8.02
N ILE A 13 -5.96 6.14 7.92
CA ILE A 13 -5.11 5.36 7.03
C ILE A 13 -6.02 4.69 6.02
N TRP A 14 -5.83 5.06 4.75
CA TRP A 14 -6.53 4.44 3.63
C TRP A 14 -5.63 3.40 2.99
N LYS A 15 -6.23 2.32 2.51
CA LYS A 15 -5.50 1.25 1.83
C LYS A 15 -5.53 1.52 0.34
N VAL A 16 -4.37 1.51 -0.30
CA VAL A 16 -4.26 1.63 -1.75
C VAL A 16 -3.67 0.35 -2.31
N ILE A 17 -4.26 -0.10 -3.42
CA ILE A 17 -3.80 -1.23 -4.21
C ILE A 17 -3.49 -0.70 -5.60
N SER A 18 -2.23 -0.78 -6.01
CA SER A 18 -1.79 -0.36 -7.34
C SER A 18 -1.30 -1.55 -8.14
N ASP A 19 -1.64 -1.58 -9.42
CA ASP A 19 -1.23 -2.58 -10.39
C ASP A 19 -0.72 -1.87 -11.64
N ALA A 20 0.60 -1.73 -11.74
CA ALA A 20 1.26 -1.04 -12.84
C ALA A 20 1.14 -1.80 -14.17
N ASP A 21 1.11 -3.14 -14.15
CA ASP A 21 0.96 -3.95 -15.36
C ASP A 21 -0.47 -3.88 -15.90
N ARG A 22 -1.47 -3.76 -15.02
CA ARG A 22 -2.88 -3.57 -15.40
C ARG A 22 -3.30 -2.11 -15.51
N GLY A 23 -2.42 -1.16 -15.21
CA GLY A 23 -2.75 0.27 -15.24
C GLY A 23 -3.89 0.67 -14.30
N THR A 24 -3.96 0.05 -13.12
CA THR A 24 -5.11 0.17 -12.20
C THR A 24 -4.67 0.62 -10.81
N ILE A 25 -5.43 1.51 -10.18
CA ILE A 25 -5.26 1.94 -8.79
C ILE A 25 -6.62 1.91 -8.09
N LEU A 26 -6.68 1.25 -6.94
CA LEU A 26 -7.88 1.11 -6.11
C LEU A 26 -7.59 1.69 -4.72
N VAL A 27 -8.48 2.53 -4.21
CA VAL A 27 -8.36 3.15 -2.90
C VAL A 27 -9.55 2.76 -2.03
N TYR A 28 -9.24 2.27 -0.84
CA TYR A 28 -10.20 1.82 0.16
C TYR A 28 -10.07 2.66 1.42
N ASN A 29 -11.20 3.03 2.02
CA ASN A 29 -11.20 3.72 3.32
C ASN A 29 -10.94 2.74 4.49
N GLU A 30 -10.96 3.28 5.71
CA GLU A 30 -10.82 2.54 6.95
C GLU A 30 -11.88 1.43 7.17
N LYS A 31 -13.02 1.51 6.50
CA LYS A 31 -14.09 0.50 6.54
C LYS A 31 -13.95 -0.57 5.44
N ASN A 32 -12.84 -0.56 4.69
CA ASN A 32 -12.63 -1.38 3.48
C ASN A 32 -13.65 -1.12 2.36
N GLU A 33 -14.28 0.05 2.34
CA GLU A 33 -15.15 0.45 1.24
C GLU A 33 -14.31 1.06 0.12
N LEU A 34 -14.57 0.67 -1.13
CA LEU A 34 -13.89 1.22 -2.29
C LEU A 34 -14.35 2.67 -2.50
N VAL A 35 -13.43 3.62 -2.33
CA VAL A 35 -13.70 5.06 -2.50
C VAL A 35 -13.35 5.52 -3.90
N LEU A 36 -12.25 4.99 -4.46
CA LEU A 36 -11.76 5.38 -5.77
C LEU A 36 -11.27 4.17 -6.54
N GLU A 37 -11.65 4.10 -7.80
CA GLU A 37 -11.08 3.19 -8.79
C GLU A 37 -10.63 3.98 -10.01
N LYS A 38 -9.36 3.82 -10.38
CA LYS A 38 -8.80 4.36 -11.61
C LYS A 38 -8.23 3.22 -12.45
N LYS A 39 -8.65 3.16 -13.71
CA LYS A 39 -8.24 2.15 -14.71
C LYS A 39 -7.70 2.83 -15.96
N GLY A 40 -6.97 2.08 -16.77
CA GLY A 40 -6.46 2.53 -18.07
C GLY A 40 -5.27 3.50 -17.95
N LEU A 41 -4.57 3.50 -16.82
CA LEU A 41 -3.33 4.24 -16.65
C LEU A 41 -2.20 3.54 -17.40
N SER A 42 -1.24 4.30 -17.92
CA SER A 42 0.02 3.70 -18.38
C SER A 42 0.82 3.18 -17.18
N LYS A 43 1.69 2.22 -17.42
CA LYS A 43 2.63 1.69 -16.41
C LYS A 43 3.42 2.81 -15.74
N ASP A 44 3.94 3.75 -16.54
CA ASP A 44 4.72 4.88 -16.07
C ASP A 44 3.89 5.85 -15.21
N ALA A 45 2.61 6.04 -15.55
CA ALA A 45 1.71 6.86 -14.74
C ALA A 45 1.44 6.22 -13.37
N VAL A 46 1.26 4.89 -13.30
CA VAL A 46 1.11 4.19 -12.02
C VAL A 46 2.39 4.32 -11.19
N ALA A 47 3.56 4.10 -11.80
CA ALA A 47 4.83 4.24 -11.11
C ALA A 47 5.08 5.65 -10.58
N LEU A 48 4.73 6.69 -11.36
CA LEU A 48 4.87 8.09 -10.93
C LEU A 48 3.91 8.44 -9.78
N ILE A 49 2.70 7.88 -9.78
CA ILE A 49 1.76 8.03 -8.67
C ILE A 49 2.33 7.37 -7.41
N GLU A 50 2.79 6.12 -7.52
CA GLU A 50 3.42 5.41 -6.40
C GLU A 50 4.58 6.23 -5.80
N ASP A 51 5.51 6.70 -6.64
CA ASP A 51 6.70 7.42 -6.21
C ASP A 51 6.37 8.74 -5.51
N ASN A 52 5.41 9.50 -6.05
CA ASN A 52 4.92 10.72 -5.40
C ASN A 52 4.28 10.44 -4.04
N PHE A 53 3.47 9.39 -3.92
CA PHE A 53 2.80 9.08 -2.67
C PHE A 53 3.81 8.60 -1.61
N PHE A 54 4.71 7.67 -1.95
CA PHE A 54 5.74 7.18 -1.03
C PHE A 54 6.69 8.28 -0.53
N LYS A 55 6.86 9.35 -1.30
CA LYS A 55 7.70 10.48 -0.90
C LYS A 55 7.10 11.34 0.21
N TYR A 56 5.77 11.44 0.28
CA TYR A 56 5.11 12.45 1.13
C TYR A 56 4.08 11.88 2.10
N VAL A 57 3.29 10.89 1.69
CA VAL A 57 2.03 10.52 2.36
C VAL A 57 1.75 9.03 2.35
N ALA A 58 2.70 8.17 1.97
CA ALA A 58 2.49 6.73 1.97
C ALA A 58 3.60 5.96 2.68
N ASP A 59 3.18 4.89 3.33
CA ASP A 59 4.07 3.90 3.93
C ASP A 59 3.83 2.54 3.27
N LYS A 60 4.92 1.82 2.97
CA LYS A 60 4.83 0.46 2.43
C LYS A 60 4.34 -0.45 3.54
N LEU A 61 3.37 -1.30 3.25
CA LEU A 61 3.02 -2.42 4.13
C LEU A 61 4.13 -3.46 4.04
N VAL A 62 5.27 -3.19 4.67
CA VAL A 62 6.29 -4.21 4.89
C VAL A 62 5.64 -5.24 5.78
N LYS A 63 5.37 -6.44 5.24
CA LYS A 63 5.04 -7.60 6.06
C LYS A 63 6.18 -7.75 7.07
N LYS A 64 5.98 -7.33 8.32
CA LYS A 64 6.86 -7.73 9.41
C LYS A 64 6.89 -9.26 9.35
N LYS A 65 8.02 -9.84 8.92
CA LYS A 65 8.35 -11.21 9.27
C LYS A 65 8.20 -11.25 10.78
N GLN A 66 7.26 -12.04 11.27
CA GLN A 66 7.23 -12.39 12.68
C GLN A 66 8.61 -12.99 12.98
N GLU A 67 9.45 -12.27 13.71
CA GLU A 67 10.62 -12.85 14.34
C GLU A 67 10.09 -13.83 15.38
N THR A 68 9.95 -15.09 14.99
CA THR A 68 9.87 -16.19 15.94
C THR A 68 11.21 -16.25 16.64
N ASN A 69 11.29 -15.65 17.81
CA ASN A 69 12.41 -15.75 18.73
C ASN A 69 12.46 -17.18 19.28
N TYR A 70 13.05 -18.10 18.52
CA TYR A 70 13.29 -19.48 18.95
C TYR A 70 14.53 -19.47 19.85
N ASN A 71 14.33 -19.71 21.15
CA ASN A 71 15.42 -19.74 22.13
C ASN A 71 15.74 -21.21 22.48
N PRO A 72 16.81 -21.83 21.94
CA PRO A 72 17.08 -23.26 22.08
C PRO A 72 17.74 -23.66 23.41
N MET A 73 17.44 -22.97 24.52
CA MET A 73 18.18 -23.16 25.78
C MET A 73 17.85 -24.45 26.55
N TYR A 74 17.04 -25.34 25.97
CA TYR A 74 16.73 -26.66 26.55
C TYR A 74 16.81 -27.73 25.45
N ALA A 75 18.03 -28.04 25.00
CA ALA A 75 18.34 -29.22 24.19
C ALA A 75 19.34 -30.10 24.95
#